data_AF-A0A9D1A4U3-F1
#
_entry.id   AF-A0A9D1A4U3-F1
#
_cell.length_a   1.000
_cell.length_b   1.000
_cell.length_c   1.000
_cell.angle_alpha   90.00
_cell.angle_beta   90.00
_cell.angle_gamma   90.00
#
_symmetry.space_group_name_H-M   'P 1'
#
loop_
_entity.id
_entity.type
_entity.pdbx_description
1 polymer ?
#
loop_
_entity_poly.entity_id
_entity_poly.type
_entity_poly.pdbx_seq_one_letter_code
_entity_poly.pdbx_strand_id
1 'polypeptide(L)'
;MNKNTTDMTAASYFHDLVIGFYEDEGLVAEIGRTLGFDVEQDVFMAAAFFYPSEKVVCQEDRELLFDAAAKTAMLSERNRNMDSPQIMTCDKGVCVMLVAESKAAMQEVLKKVRETVPAQIQALGLDEHVRVGIGTMESGIRGIENTFRNASEAVRAGEIFKKDRVLLEYMGMEIYSSINQMVISYGSRLTRTVWSSLSDREKKVLSAYYKCKEESSRTAGQLGMTKQQVEESLRQVQRDTGLDVRDTEDNFKLHFIVIARKILEHDERMRRGR
;
A
#
# COMPACT_ATOMS: atom_id res chain seq x y z
N MET A 1 -25.17 -20.84 -7.02
CA MET A 1 -25.26 -21.85 -5.94
C MET A 1 -25.56 -21.10 -4.65
N ASN A 2 -26.75 -21.29 -4.08
CA ASN A 2 -27.12 -20.68 -2.80
C ASN A 2 -26.29 -21.30 -1.68
N LYS A 3 -25.31 -20.58 -1.14
CA LYS A 3 -24.84 -20.85 0.22
C LYS A 3 -26.04 -20.60 1.14
N ASN A 4 -26.39 -21.58 1.98
CA ASN A 4 -27.39 -21.38 3.03
C ASN A 4 -26.93 -20.17 3.88
N THR A 5 -27.77 -19.14 3.95
CA THR A 5 -27.53 -17.88 4.67
C THR A 5 -27.35 -18.04 6.18
N THR A 6 -27.56 -19.25 6.71
CA THR A 6 -27.61 -19.56 8.15
C THR A 6 -26.24 -19.70 8.83
N ASP A 7 -25.16 -19.89 8.08
CA ASP A 7 -23.79 -20.10 8.62
C ASP A 7 -22.77 -19.01 8.22
N MET A 8 -23.23 -17.90 7.66
CA MET A 8 -22.34 -16.87 7.14
C MET A 8 -21.80 -15.97 8.27
N THR A 9 -20.48 -15.81 8.31
CA THR A 9 -19.81 -14.90 9.25
C THR A 9 -19.54 -13.55 8.60
N ALA A 10 -19.33 -12.51 9.40
CA ALA A 10 -18.95 -11.18 8.89
C ALA A 10 -17.63 -11.23 8.08
N ALA A 11 -16.68 -12.07 8.48
CA ALA A 11 -15.45 -12.30 7.72
C ALA A 11 -15.74 -12.88 6.32
N SER A 12 -16.59 -13.91 6.23
CA SER A 12 -16.95 -14.51 4.94
C SER A 12 -17.74 -13.56 4.05
N TYR A 13 -18.60 -12.73 4.65
CA TYR A 13 -19.35 -11.70 3.94
C TYR A 13 -18.43 -10.67 3.29
N PHE A 14 -17.50 -10.06 4.06
CA PHE A 14 -16.57 -9.08 3.51
C PHE A 14 -15.63 -9.69 2.47
N HIS A 15 -15.23 -10.95 2.66
CA HIS A 15 -14.46 -11.69 1.66
C HIS A 15 -15.22 -11.85 0.35
N ASP A 16 -16.47 -12.32 0.41
CA ASP A 16 -17.31 -12.54 -0.76
C ASP A 16 -17.61 -11.21 -1.50
N LEU A 17 -17.75 -10.09 -0.77
CA LEU A 17 -17.86 -8.77 -1.41
C LEU A 17 -16.57 -8.33 -2.11
N VAL A 18 -15.42 -8.45 -1.45
CA VAL A 18 -14.14 -8.00 -2.00
C VAL A 18 -13.75 -8.76 -3.28
N ILE A 19 -14.17 -10.02 -3.42
CA ILE A 19 -13.95 -10.81 -4.64
C ILE A 19 -15.05 -10.64 -5.71
N GLY A 20 -16.07 -9.83 -5.44
CA GLY A 20 -17.19 -9.57 -6.36
C GLY A 20 -18.14 -10.76 -6.53
N PHE A 21 -18.40 -11.52 -5.47
CA PHE A 21 -19.25 -12.73 -5.52
C PHE A 21 -20.74 -12.43 -5.66
N TYR A 22 -21.20 -11.25 -5.21
CA TYR A 22 -22.61 -10.89 -5.19
C TYR A 22 -22.99 -10.02 -6.40
N GLU A 23 -24.09 -10.38 -7.06
CA GLU A 23 -24.71 -9.59 -8.13
C GLU A 23 -25.92 -8.78 -7.62
N ASP A 24 -26.58 -9.24 -6.54
CA ASP A 24 -27.77 -8.62 -5.96
C ASP A 24 -27.42 -7.76 -4.75
N GLU A 25 -27.43 -6.43 -4.93
CA GLU A 25 -27.14 -5.47 -3.87
C GLU A 25 -28.17 -5.48 -2.73
N GLY A 26 -29.44 -5.80 -3.02
CA GLY A 26 -30.51 -5.86 -2.02
C GLY A 26 -30.28 -7.02 -1.04
N LEU A 27 -29.90 -8.19 -1.57
CA LEU A 27 -29.51 -9.34 -0.76
C LEU A 27 -28.29 -9.02 0.11
N VAL A 28 -27.28 -8.34 -0.44
CA VAL A 28 -26.08 -7.94 0.29
C VAL A 28 -26.40 -7.02 1.47
N ALA A 29 -27.33 -6.09 1.31
CA ALA A 29 -27.77 -5.20 2.37
C ALA A 29 -28.54 -5.96 3.48
N GLU A 30 -29.45 -6.88 3.11
CA GLU A 30 -30.20 -7.71 4.07
C GLU A 30 -29.27 -8.59 4.91
N ILE A 31 -28.28 -9.19 4.25
CA ILE A 31 -27.24 -9.98 4.91
C ILE A 31 -26.46 -9.12 5.91
N GLY A 32 -26.00 -7.93 5.50
CA GLY A 32 -25.25 -7.03 6.38
C GLY A 32 -26.02 -6.72 7.67
N ARG A 33 -27.32 -6.42 7.56
CA ARG A 33 -28.19 -6.14 8.72
C ARG A 33 -28.30 -7.35 9.65
N THR A 34 -28.36 -8.56 9.09
CA THR A 34 -28.37 -9.81 9.88
C THR A 34 -27.05 -10.02 10.63
N LEU A 35 -25.94 -9.51 10.09
CA LEU A 35 -24.61 -9.57 10.68
C LEU A 35 -24.30 -8.41 11.65
N GLY A 36 -25.27 -7.51 11.90
CA GLY A 36 -25.18 -6.46 12.91
C GLY A 36 -24.68 -5.09 12.42
N PHE A 37 -24.68 -4.84 11.11
CA PHE A 37 -24.33 -3.53 10.53
C PHE A 37 -25.21 -3.18 9.34
N ASP A 38 -25.33 -1.90 9.03
CA ASP A 38 -26.05 -1.42 7.85
C ASP A 38 -25.06 -0.95 6.78
N VAL A 39 -24.98 -1.67 5.68
CA VAL A 39 -24.04 -1.39 4.57
C VAL A 39 -24.26 -0.01 3.96
N GLU A 40 -25.51 0.47 3.97
CA GLU A 40 -25.89 1.74 3.34
C GLU A 40 -25.61 2.93 4.26
N GLN A 41 -25.65 2.73 5.58
CA GLN A 41 -25.52 3.81 6.57
C GLN A 41 -24.18 3.81 7.32
N ASP A 42 -23.65 2.64 7.66
CA ASP A 42 -22.39 2.55 8.38
C ASP A 42 -21.20 2.93 7.49
N VAL A 43 -20.09 3.27 8.14
CA VAL A 43 -18.81 3.60 7.52
C VAL A 43 -17.84 2.44 7.73
N PHE A 44 -17.14 2.09 6.66
CA PHE A 44 -16.20 0.98 6.57
C PHE A 44 -14.78 1.52 6.35
N MET A 45 -13.81 0.86 6.98
CA MET A 45 -12.39 1.13 6.80
C MET A 45 -11.58 -0.17 6.91
N ALA A 46 -10.88 -0.55 5.86
CA ALA A 46 -10.01 -1.72 5.87
C ALA A 46 -8.64 -1.41 6.51
N ALA A 47 -8.13 -2.36 7.28
CA ALA A 47 -6.75 -2.39 7.77
C ALA A 47 -6.08 -3.69 7.30
N ALA A 48 -5.18 -3.59 6.33
CA ALA A 48 -4.50 -4.72 5.68
C ALA A 48 -3.11 -4.96 6.29
N PHE A 49 -2.94 -6.06 7.01
CA PHE A 49 -1.73 -6.49 7.69
C PHE A 49 -0.98 -7.46 6.78
N PHE A 50 -0.02 -6.96 6.00
CA PHE A 50 0.67 -7.76 4.99
C PHE A 50 2.16 -7.88 5.27
N TYR A 51 2.65 -9.10 5.08
CA TYR A 51 4.07 -9.39 4.96
C TYR A 51 4.66 -8.72 3.70
N PRO A 52 6.00 -8.54 3.65
CA PRO A 52 6.68 -8.10 2.45
C PRO A 52 6.27 -8.92 1.23
N SER A 53 6.17 -8.27 0.08
CA SER A 53 5.66 -8.89 -1.14
C SER A 53 6.50 -10.11 -1.55
N GLU A 54 7.81 -10.12 -1.26
CA GLU A 54 8.75 -11.21 -1.55
C GLU A 54 8.53 -12.47 -0.68
N LYS A 55 7.84 -12.37 0.47
CA LYS A 55 7.55 -13.54 1.32
C LYS A 55 6.44 -14.41 0.73
N VAL A 56 6.67 -15.73 0.70
CA VAL A 56 5.62 -16.73 0.51
C VAL A 56 4.95 -16.94 1.86
N VAL A 57 3.66 -16.60 1.97
CA VAL A 57 2.93 -16.56 3.25
C VAL A 57 2.11 -17.84 3.41
N CYS A 58 2.45 -18.67 4.40
CA CYS A 58 1.70 -19.87 4.74
C CYS A 58 0.53 -19.57 5.70
N GLN A 59 -0.23 -20.59 6.10
CA GLN A 59 -1.32 -20.40 7.07
C GLN A 59 -0.78 -19.98 8.44
N GLU A 60 0.29 -20.61 8.92
CA GLU A 60 0.89 -20.28 10.23
C GLU A 60 1.35 -18.82 10.28
N ASP A 61 1.93 -18.30 9.20
CA ASP A 61 2.30 -16.88 9.08
C ASP A 61 1.10 -15.94 9.28
N ARG A 62 -0.06 -16.30 8.72
CA ARG A 62 -1.29 -15.49 8.86
C ARG A 62 -1.76 -15.53 10.31
N GLU A 63 -1.76 -16.70 10.93
CA GLU A 63 -2.17 -16.89 12.34
C GLU A 63 -1.39 -16.00 13.30
N LEU A 64 -0.10 -15.75 13.05
CA LEU A 64 0.71 -14.80 13.83
C LEU A 64 0.17 -13.36 13.80
N LEU A 65 -0.59 -12.98 12.77
CA LEU A 65 -1.19 -11.65 12.65
C LEU A 65 -2.61 -11.57 13.26
N PHE A 66 -3.26 -12.69 13.58
CA PHE A 66 -4.66 -12.70 14.01
C PHE A 66 -4.88 -11.95 15.32
N ASP A 67 -3.98 -12.08 16.29
CA ASP A 67 -4.13 -11.38 17.58
C ASP A 67 -4.08 -9.85 17.41
N ALA A 68 -3.11 -9.34 16.65
CA ALA A 68 -3.02 -7.91 16.34
C ALA A 68 -4.23 -7.42 15.53
N ALA A 69 -4.67 -8.20 14.54
CA ALA A 69 -5.86 -7.92 13.75
C ALA A 69 -7.14 -7.90 14.61
N ALA A 70 -7.31 -8.86 15.52
CA ALA A 70 -8.45 -8.93 16.43
C ALA A 70 -8.46 -7.74 17.41
N LYS A 71 -7.31 -7.41 18.01
CA LYS A 71 -7.17 -6.20 18.85
C LYS A 71 -7.52 -4.93 18.10
N THR A 72 -7.16 -4.85 16.82
CA THR A 72 -7.51 -3.73 15.94
C THR A 72 -9.01 -3.67 15.69
N ALA A 73 -9.68 -4.80 15.42
CA ALA A 73 -11.14 -4.86 15.26
C ALA A 73 -11.86 -4.32 16.50
N MET A 74 -11.37 -4.67 17.69
CA MET A 74 -11.93 -4.21 18.97
C MET A 74 -11.75 -2.70 19.23
N LEU A 75 -11.07 -1.94 18.38
CA LEU A 75 -10.99 -0.48 18.51
C LEU A 75 -12.31 0.22 18.13
N SER A 76 -13.12 -0.43 17.30
CA SER A 76 -14.47 0.04 16.97
C SER A 76 -15.54 -0.61 17.84
N GLU A 77 -16.50 0.18 18.30
CA GLU A 77 -17.62 -0.29 19.11
C GLU A 77 -18.58 -1.17 18.30
N ARG A 78 -18.83 -0.83 17.01
CA ARG A 78 -19.67 -1.67 16.14
C ARG A 78 -19.10 -3.07 15.99
N ASN A 79 -17.79 -3.19 15.75
CA ASN A 79 -17.11 -4.48 15.63
C ASN A 79 -17.20 -5.32 16.91
N ARG A 80 -17.17 -4.71 18.11
CA ARG A 80 -17.31 -5.43 19.39
C ARG A 80 -18.68 -6.07 19.58
N ASN A 81 -19.71 -5.51 18.96
CA ASN A 81 -21.08 -5.97 19.09
C ASN A 81 -21.45 -7.07 18.07
N MET A 82 -20.49 -7.49 17.24
CA MET A 82 -20.69 -8.56 16.25
C MET A 82 -20.16 -9.89 16.78
N ASP A 83 -20.82 -11.00 16.41
CA ASP A 83 -20.56 -12.34 16.97
C ASP A 83 -19.23 -12.97 16.53
N SER A 84 -18.58 -12.44 15.50
CA SER A 84 -17.32 -12.97 14.95
C SER A 84 -16.35 -11.84 14.61
N PRO A 85 -15.03 -12.03 14.69
CA PRO A 85 -14.07 -11.04 14.19
C PRO A 85 -14.20 -10.79 12.68
N GLN A 86 -14.12 -9.53 12.25
CA GLN A 86 -14.21 -9.11 10.84
C GLN A 86 -12.85 -9.24 10.15
N ILE A 87 -12.21 -10.39 10.29
CA ILE A 87 -10.85 -10.66 9.80
C ILE A 87 -10.91 -11.59 8.60
N MET A 88 -10.40 -11.13 7.47
CA MET A 88 -10.28 -11.88 6.23
C MET A 88 -8.84 -12.34 6.03
N THR A 89 -8.65 -13.57 5.58
CA THR A 89 -7.34 -14.03 5.10
C THR A 89 -7.08 -13.50 3.69
N CYS A 90 -5.85 -13.07 3.44
CA CYS A 90 -5.41 -12.58 2.13
C CYS A 90 -4.13 -13.30 1.70
N ASP A 91 -3.76 -13.19 0.42
CA ASP A 91 -2.54 -13.82 -0.12
C ASP A 91 -1.26 -13.44 0.64
N LYS A 92 -1.19 -12.20 1.14
CA LYS A 92 0.01 -11.65 1.82
C LYS A 92 -0.16 -11.45 3.32
N GLY A 93 -1.25 -11.91 3.93
CA GLY A 93 -1.49 -11.75 5.36
C GLY A 93 -2.97 -11.78 5.71
N VAL A 94 -3.42 -10.80 6.49
CA VAL A 94 -4.83 -10.68 6.91
C VAL A 94 -5.34 -9.25 6.73
N CYS A 95 -6.64 -9.08 6.61
CA CYS A 95 -7.28 -7.77 6.56
C CYS A 95 -8.43 -7.70 7.56
N VAL A 96 -8.49 -6.62 8.32
CA VAL A 96 -9.59 -6.31 9.23
C VAL A 96 -10.52 -5.32 8.57
N MET A 97 -11.83 -5.57 8.61
CA MET A 97 -12.83 -4.56 8.26
C MET A 97 -13.36 -3.87 9.51
N LEU A 98 -13.01 -2.60 9.69
CA LEU A 98 -13.56 -1.76 10.74
C LEU A 98 -14.87 -1.16 10.27
N VAL A 99 -15.89 -1.19 11.12
CA VAL A 99 -17.23 -0.67 10.87
C VAL A 99 -17.52 0.41 11.92
N ALA A 100 -18.16 1.51 11.58
CA ALA A 100 -18.60 2.51 12.55
C ALA A 100 -19.91 3.16 12.11
N GLU A 101 -20.71 3.65 13.05
CA GLU A 101 -22.01 4.28 12.74
C GLU A 101 -21.92 5.60 11.98
N SER A 102 -20.73 6.22 11.95
CA SER A 102 -20.52 7.49 11.28
C SER A 102 -19.06 7.72 10.95
N LYS A 103 -18.81 8.69 10.07
CA LYS A 103 -17.46 9.11 9.72
C LYS A 103 -16.70 9.70 10.91
N ALA A 104 -17.40 10.42 11.80
CA ALA A 104 -16.81 10.95 13.02
C ALA A 104 -16.36 9.83 13.98
N ALA A 105 -17.22 8.82 14.17
CA ALA A 105 -16.85 7.65 14.96
C ALA A 105 -15.65 6.90 14.33
N MET A 106 -15.62 6.74 13.01
CA MET A 106 -14.50 6.11 12.31
C MET A 106 -13.19 6.91 12.44
N GLN A 107 -13.25 8.25 12.49
CA GLN A 107 -12.07 9.08 12.73
C GLN A 107 -11.45 8.84 14.12
N GLU A 108 -12.27 8.64 15.15
CA GLU A 108 -11.80 8.27 16.49
C GLU A 108 -11.19 6.86 16.50
N VAL A 109 -11.78 5.91 15.75
CA VAL A 109 -11.17 4.58 15.55
C VAL A 109 -9.81 4.70 14.86
N LEU A 110 -9.71 5.49 13.79
CA LEU A 110 -8.45 5.72 13.08
C LEU A 110 -7.38 6.33 13.98
N LYS A 111 -7.74 7.25 14.89
CA LYS A 111 -6.81 7.79 15.88
C LYS A 111 -6.24 6.69 16.78
N LYS A 112 -7.11 5.81 17.31
CA LYS A 112 -6.68 4.65 18.13
C LYS A 112 -5.80 3.68 17.33
N VAL A 113 -6.13 3.45 16.05
CA VAL A 113 -5.32 2.62 15.15
C VAL A 113 -3.91 3.18 15.01
N ARG A 114 -3.76 4.49 14.78
CA ARG A 114 -2.45 5.16 14.67
C ARG A 114 -1.60 5.00 15.92
N GLU A 115 -2.23 5.05 17.09
CA GLU A 115 -1.54 4.98 18.39
C GLU A 115 -1.15 3.54 18.77
N THR A 116 -1.96 2.54 18.42
CA THR A 116 -1.81 1.18 18.95
C THR A 116 -1.20 0.18 17.98
N VAL A 117 -1.57 0.24 16.70
CA VAL A 117 -1.18 -0.79 15.71
C VAL A 117 0.33 -0.89 15.49
N PRO A 118 1.10 0.20 15.35
CA PRO A 118 2.55 0.09 15.20
C PRO A 118 3.22 -0.68 16.35
N ALA A 119 2.80 -0.43 17.59
CA ALA A 119 3.31 -1.11 18.77
C ALA A 119 2.86 -2.59 18.81
N GLN A 120 1.64 -2.89 18.38
CA GLN A 120 1.15 -4.28 18.26
C GLN A 120 2.01 -5.08 17.28
N ILE A 121 2.29 -4.53 16.10
CA ILE A 121 3.16 -5.18 15.10
C ILE A 121 4.57 -5.39 15.65
N GLN A 122 5.14 -4.38 16.30
CA GLN A 122 6.46 -4.48 16.89
C GLN A 122 6.53 -5.57 17.98
N ALA A 123 5.47 -5.70 18.79
CA ALA A 123 5.39 -6.69 19.86
C ALA A 123 5.31 -8.14 19.36
N LEU A 124 4.92 -8.37 18.10
CA LEU A 124 4.95 -9.72 17.50
C LEU A 124 6.37 -10.25 17.33
N GLY A 125 7.39 -9.39 17.33
CA GLY A 125 8.80 -9.80 17.24
C GLY A 125 9.15 -10.55 15.94
N LEU A 126 8.41 -10.29 14.86
CA LEU A 126 8.63 -10.92 13.56
C LEU A 126 9.89 -10.36 12.91
N ASP A 127 10.69 -11.24 12.30
CA ASP A 127 11.87 -10.85 11.54
C ASP A 127 11.49 -10.07 10.27
N GLU A 128 10.34 -10.39 9.68
CA GLU A 128 9.85 -9.71 8.49
C GLU A 128 9.12 -8.41 8.81
N HIS A 129 9.38 -7.39 7.99
CA HIS A 129 8.78 -6.08 8.16
C HIS A 129 7.33 -6.04 7.65
N VAL A 130 6.41 -6.53 8.47
CA VAL A 130 4.96 -6.46 8.26
C VAL A 130 4.52 -5.00 8.24
N ARG A 131 3.68 -4.67 7.26
CA ARG A 131 3.09 -3.34 7.08
C ARG A 131 1.59 -3.41 7.22
N VAL A 132 1.01 -2.33 7.74
CA VAL A 132 -0.43 -2.17 7.88
C VAL A 132 -0.90 -1.02 7.01
N GLY A 133 -1.62 -1.36 5.95
CA GLY A 133 -2.27 -0.38 5.08
C GLY A 133 -3.64 -0.02 5.60
N ILE A 134 -3.98 1.28 5.64
CA ILE A 134 -5.29 1.77 6.05
C ILE A 134 -6.00 2.35 4.83
N GLY A 135 -7.18 1.83 4.54
CA GLY A 135 -8.03 2.27 3.43
C GLY A 135 -8.72 3.61 3.69
N THR A 136 -9.51 4.05 2.71
CA THR A 136 -10.37 5.23 2.88
C THR A 136 -11.59 4.88 3.73
N MET A 137 -12.22 5.90 4.32
CA MET A 137 -13.48 5.75 5.06
C MET A 137 -14.64 5.86 4.07
N GLU A 138 -15.33 4.76 3.82
CA GLU A 138 -16.33 4.64 2.76
C GLU A 138 -17.65 4.06 3.29
N SER A 139 -18.75 4.27 2.57
CA SER A 139 -20.04 3.62 2.84
C SER A 139 -20.54 2.92 1.58
N GLY A 140 -21.51 2.02 1.74
CA GLY A 140 -22.05 1.23 0.63
C GLY A 140 -21.16 0.05 0.22
N ILE A 141 -21.73 -0.83 -0.60
CA ILE A 141 -21.10 -2.08 -1.06
C ILE A 141 -19.77 -1.79 -1.78
N ARG A 142 -19.80 -0.87 -2.75
CA ARG A 142 -18.59 -0.43 -3.47
C ARG A 142 -17.57 0.24 -2.54
N GLY A 143 -18.03 0.86 -1.45
CA GLY A 143 -17.18 1.45 -0.44
C GLY A 143 -16.32 0.42 0.28
N ILE A 144 -16.91 -0.74 0.62
CA ILE A 144 -16.22 -1.88 1.25
C ILE A 144 -15.09 -2.40 0.35
N GLU A 145 -15.40 -2.61 -0.94
CA GLU A 145 -14.39 -3.02 -1.93
C GLU A 145 -13.27 -1.98 -2.07
N ASN A 146 -13.65 -0.70 -2.19
CA ASN A 146 -12.71 0.39 -2.37
C ASN A 146 -11.77 0.55 -1.18
N THR A 147 -12.28 0.49 0.06
CA THR A 147 -11.43 0.63 1.24
C THR A 147 -10.43 -0.52 1.34
N PHE A 148 -10.84 -1.76 1.05
CA PHE A 148 -9.93 -2.91 0.98
C PHE A 148 -8.84 -2.74 -0.09
N ARG A 149 -9.24 -2.33 -1.30
CA ARG A 149 -8.30 -2.08 -2.41
C ARG A 149 -7.31 -0.99 -2.03
N ASN A 150 -7.79 0.11 -1.47
CA ASN A 150 -6.98 1.25 -1.03
C ASN A 150 -5.99 0.85 0.08
N ALA A 151 -6.42 0.08 1.08
CA ALA A 151 -5.54 -0.46 2.12
C ALA A 151 -4.40 -1.33 1.51
N SER A 152 -4.77 -2.22 0.59
CA SER A 152 -3.83 -3.09 -0.11
C SER A 152 -2.83 -2.31 -0.97
N GLU A 153 -3.30 -1.31 -1.71
CA GLU A 153 -2.44 -0.44 -2.54
C GLU A 153 -1.50 0.41 -1.68
N ALA A 154 -1.96 0.90 -0.53
CA ALA A 154 -1.12 1.65 0.41
C ALA A 154 0.08 0.81 0.88
N VAL A 155 -0.11 -0.48 1.20
CA VAL A 155 1.01 -1.38 1.56
C VAL A 155 1.97 -1.54 0.38
N ARG A 156 1.46 -1.86 -0.81
CA ARG A 156 2.31 -2.09 -2.00
C ARG A 156 3.15 -0.87 -2.35
N ALA A 157 2.53 0.32 -2.36
CA ALA A 157 3.24 1.56 -2.58
C ALA A 157 4.23 1.86 -1.45
N GLY A 158 3.86 1.59 -0.20
CA GLY A 158 4.72 1.85 0.96
C GLY A 158 5.96 0.96 0.99
N GLU A 159 5.87 -0.28 0.54
CA GLU A 159 7.01 -1.17 0.39
C GLU A 159 8.08 -0.60 -0.56
N ILE A 160 7.66 0.12 -1.61
CA ILE A 160 8.57 0.77 -2.56
C ILE A 160 9.07 2.11 -2.01
N PHE A 161 8.17 2.96 -1.51
CA PHE A 161 8.44 4.38 -1.27
C PHE A 161 8.68 4.76 0.18
N LYS A 162 8.20 3.96 1.14
CA LYS A 162 8.21 4.24 2.58
C LYS A 162 8.67 2.99 3.35
N LYS A 163 9.86 2.47 3.01
CA LYS A 163 10.38 1.19 3.50
C LYS A 163 10.34 1.05 5.02
N ASP A 164 10.62 2.11 5.77
CA ASP A 164 10.71 2.07 7.23
C ASP A 164 9.37 2.31 7.94
N ARG A 165 8.28 2.58 7.20
CA ARG A 165 6.96 2.81 7.80
C ARG A 165 6.20 1.49 7.94
N VAL A 166 5.73 1.24 9.16
CA VAL A 166 4.83 0.14 9.49
C VAL A 166 3.39 0.49 9.09
N LEU A 167 2.88 1.65 9.50
CA LEU A 167 1.51 2.10 9.21
C LEU A 167 1.45 3.03 7.99
N LEU A 168 0.57 2.73 7.04
CA LEU A 168 0.47 3.38 5.74
C LEU A 168 -0.98 3.72 5.40
N GLU A 169 -1.36 4.98 5.59
CA GLU A 169 -2.70 5.45 5.23
C GLU A 169 -2.79 5.77 3.74
N TYR A 170 -3.85 5.30 3.07
CA TYR A 170 -4.02 5.48 1.64
C TYR A 170 -4.00 6.94 1.21
N MET A 171 -4.58 7.86 2.00
CA MET A 171 -4.52 9.31 1.72
C MET A 171 -3.09 9.83 1.51
N GLY A 172 -2.11 9.30 2.27
CA GLY A 172 -0.70 9.67 2.11
C GLY A 172 0.03 8.89 1.00
N MET A 173 -0.63 7.87 0.45
CA MET A 173 -0.07 6.93 -0.53
C MET A 173 -0.78 6.96 -1.88
N GLU A 174 -1.86 7.72 -2.04
CA GLU A 174 -2.72 7.73 -3.23
C GLU A 174 -1.95 8.10 -4.50
N ILE A 175 -1.17 9.18 -4.45
CA ILE A 175 -0.32 9.60 -5.57
C ILE A 175 0.73 8.52 -5.89
N TYR A 176 1.36 7.93 -4.87
CA TYR A 176 2.32 6.86 -5.08
C TYR A 176 1.68 5.61 -5.70
N SER A 177 0.46 5.26 -5.27
CA SER A 177 -0.31 4.12 -5.77
C SER A 177 -0.72 4.33 -7.22
N SER A 178 -1.16 5.55 -7.56
CA SER A 178 -1.53 5.95 -8.91
C SER A 178 -0.32 5.93 -9.86
N ILE A 179 0.82 6.46 -9.41
CA ILE A 179 2.09 6.39 -10.16
C ILE A 179 2.52 4.93 -10.36
N ASN A 180 2.41 4.11 -9.31
CA ASN A 180 2.77 2.69 -9.38
C ASN A 180 1.93 1.95 -10.44
N GLN A 181 0.60 2.09 -10.41
CA GLN A 181 -0.33 1.55 -11.41
C GLN A 181 0.02 2.01 -12.85
N MET A 182 0.25 3.31 -13.02
CA MET A 182 0.61 3.88 -14.32
C MET A 182 1.95 3.34 -14.84
N VAL A 183 2.96 3.23 -13.99
CA VAL A 183 4.29 2.73 -14.37
C VAL A 183 4.27 1.23 -14.66
N ILE A 184 3.54 0.43 -13.91
CA ILE A 184 3.38 -1.00 -14.21
C ILE A 184 2.71 -1.18 -15.58
N SER A 185 1.71 -0.34 -15.89
CA SER A 185 0.96 -0.43 -17.16
C SER A 185 1.74 0.11 -18.36
N TYR A 186 2.50 1.21 -18.20
CA TYR A 186 3.06 1.99 -19.32
C TYR A 186 4.54 2.36 -19.18
N GLY A 187 5.15 2.12 -18.00
CA GLY A 187 6.44 2.67 -17.60
C GLY A 187 7.62 2.25 -18.46
N SER A 188 7.58 1.05 -19.05
CA SER A 188 8.61 0.60 -19.99
C SER A 188 8.68 1.50 -21.22
N ARG A 189 7.53 1.96 -21.75
CA ARG A 189 7.49 2.89 -22.89
C ARG A 189 7.91 4.30 -22.47
N LEU A 190 7.51 4.74 -21.27
CA LEU A 190 7.78 6.08 -20.75
C LEU A 190 9.28 6.32 -20.48
N THR A 191 10.00 5.30 -20.02
CA THR A 191 11.38 5.48 -19.52
C THR A 191 12.46 4.96 -20.47
N ARG A 192 12.13 4.13 -21.47
CA ARG A 192 13.13 3.38 -22.25
C ARG A 192 14.14 4.28 -22.97
N THR A 193 13.70 5.30 -23.70
CA THR A 193 14.60 6.13 -24.52
C THR A 193 15.64 6.84 -23.65
N VAL A 194 15.19 7.66 -22.70
CA VAL A 194 16.08 8.41 -21.81
C VAL A 194 16.95 7.47 -20.98
N TRP A 195 16.38 6.41 -20.39
CA TRP A 195 17.14 5.51 -19.53
C TRP A 195 18.19 4.68 -20.26
N SER A 196 17.93 4.32 -21.52
CA SER A 196 18.89 3.52 -22.31
C SER A 196 20.05 4.37 -22.83
N SER A 197 19.86 5.68 -22.99
CA SER A 197 20.94 6.61 -23.35
C SER A 197 21.95 6.84 -22.23
N LEU A 198 21.56 6.60 -20.97
CA LEU A 198 22.43 6.79 -19.82
C LEU A 198 23.35 5.60 -19.58
N SER A 199 24.62 5.89 -19.28
CA SER A 199 25.57 4.92 -18.73
C SER A 199 25.20 4.49 -17.31
N ASP A 200 25.76 3.37 -16.85
CA ASP A 200 25.50 2.86 -15.50
C ASP A 200 25.99 3.82 -14.41
N ARG A 201 27.06 4.56 -14.68
CA ARG A 201 27.54 5.62 -13.78
C ARG A 201 26.49 6.73 -13.66
N GLU A 202 25.94 7.20 -14.76
CA GLU A 202 24.94 8.27 -14.76
C GLU A 202 23.65 7.83 -14.08
N LYS A 203 23.15 6.63 -14.38
CA LYS A 203 21.98 6.05 -13.68
C LYS A 203 22.19 5.99 -12.17
N LYS A 204 23.38 5.58 -11.73
CA LYS A 204 23.75 5.52 -10.30
C LYS A 204 23.83 6.91 -9.67
N VAL A 205 24.46 7.87 -10.34
CA VAL A 205 24.55 9.26 -9.86
C VAL A 205 23.17 9.91 -9.78
N LEU A 206 22.36 9.82 -10.83
CA LEU A 206 21.02 10.41 -10.88
C LEU A 206 20.10 9.83 -9.80
N SER A 207 20.14 8.51 -9.62
CA SER A 207 19.36 7.83 -8.57
C SER A 207 19.76 8.26 -7.16
N ALA A 208 21.07 8.39 -6.90
CA ALA A 208 21.56 8.90 -5.62
C ALA A 208 21.26 10.39 -5.42
N TYR A 209 21.36 11.18 -6.48
CA TYR A 209 21.09 12.62 -6.46
C TYR A 209 19.68 12.92 -5.96
N TYR A 210 18.65 12.29 -6.53
CA TYR A 210 17.28 12.47 -6.06
C TYR A 210 17.04 11.89 -4.66
N LYS A 211 17.69 10.77 -4.30
CA LYS A 211 17.64 10.24 -2.92
C LYS A 211 18.25 11.23 -1.91
N CYS A 212 19.27 11.98 -2.31
CA CYS A 212 19.92 13.02 -1.53
C CYS A 212 19.25 14.40 -1.63
N LYS A 213 17.97 14.47 -2.05
CA LYS A 213 17.22 15.72 -2.20
C LYS A 213 17.93 16.75 -3.09
N GLU A 214 18.56 16.27 -4.16
CA GLU A 214 19.21 17.12 -5.16
C GLU A 214 20.43 17.88 -4.61
N GLU A 215 21.02 17.38 -3.52
CA GLU A 215 22.24 17.93 -2.93
C GLU A 215 23.49 17.19 -3.45
N SER A 216 24.24 17.82 -4.36
CA SER A 216 25.45 17.21 -4.97
C SER A 216 26.51 16.81 -3.94
N SER A 217 26.68 17.58 -2.86
CA SER A 217 27.66 17.27 -1.80
C SER A 217 27.28 16.01 -1.02
N ARG A 218 26.00 15.84 -0.68
CA ARG A 218 25.52 14.62 -0.01
C ARG A 218 25.56 13.41 -0.93
N THR A 219 25.22 13.62 -2.20
CA THR A 219 25.31 12.60 -3.26
C THR A 219 26.74 12.09 -3.40
N ALA A 220 27.71 13.02 -3.43
CA ALA A 220 29.14 12.71 -3.50
C ALA A 220 29.59 11.87 -2.30
N GLY A 221 29.21 12.28 -1.08
CA GLY A 221 29.46 11.51 0.14
C GLY A 221 28.85 10.12 0.11
N GLN A 222 27.59 9.98 -0.34
CA GLN A 222 26.92 8.67 -0.44
C GLN A 222 27.57 7.75 -1.47
N LEU A 223 28.13 8.30 -2.55
CA LEU A 223 28.73 7.52 -3.64
C LEU A 223 30.24 7.32 -3.52
N GLY A 224 30.91 7.92 -2.52
CA GLY A 224 32.37 7.93 -2.45
C GLY A 224 33.03 8.71 -3.60
N MET A 225 32.32 9.71 -4.13
CA MET A 225 32.77 10.59 -5.21
C MET A 225 33.10 11.98 -4.67
N THR A 226 33.77 12.81 -5.47
CA THR A 226 33.85 14.25 -5.20
C THR A 226 32.59 14.96 -5.73
N LYS A 227 32.28 16.14 -5.17
CA LYS A 227 31.17 16.98 -5.65
C LYS A 227 31.31 17.28 -7.16
N GLN A 228 32.52 17.58 -7.62
CA GLN A 228 32.80 17.85 -9.03
C GLN A 228 32.52 16.63 -9.92
N GLN A 229 32.85 15.41 -9.46
CA GLN A 229 32.55 14.20 -10.23
C GLN A 229 31.05 13.92 -10.36
N VAL A 230 30.27 14.29 -9.34
CA VAL A 230 28.79 14.25 -9.40
C VAL A 230 28.27 15.28 -10.39
N GLU A 231 28.70 16.54 -10.27
CA GLU A 231 28.30 17.62 -11.18
C GLU A 231 28.66 17.31 -12.64
N GLU A 232 29.84 16.75 -12.89
CA GLU A 232 30.25 16.33 -14.24
C GLU A 232 29.36 15.22 -14.79
N SER A 233 28.97 14.26 -13.95
CA SER A 233 28.04 13.20 -14.37
C SER A 233 26.64 13.75 -14.67
N LEU A 234 26.18 14.76 -13.93
CA LEU A 234 24.89 15.42 -14.21
C LEU A 234 24.94 16.24 -15.50
N ARG A 235 26.08 16.86 -15.82
CA ARG A 235 26.31 17.48 -17.15
C ARG A 235 26.32 16.45 -18.26
N GLN A 236 26.86 15.25 -18.01
CA GLN A 236 26.85 14.16 -18.99
C GLN A 236 25.44 13.68 -19.27
N VAL A 237 24.59 13.54 -18.24
CA VAL A 237 23.14 13.25 -18.40
C VAL A 237 22.50 14.26 -19.37
N GLN A 238 22.77 15.56 -19.18
CA GLN A 238 22.26 16.60 -20.06
C GLN A 238 22.76 16.45 -21.51
N ARG A 239 24.02 16.10 -21.72
CA ARG A 239 24.56 15.87 -23.08
C ARG A 239 23.93 14.66 -23.75
N ASP A 240 23.71 13.58 -23.00
CA ASP A 240 23.29 12.29 -23.55
C ASP A 240 21.77 12.19 -23.73
N THR A 241 20.99 12.94 -22.95
CA THR A 241 19.53 12.91 -23.00
C THR A 241 18.89 14.23 -23.43
N GLY A 242 19.64 15.33 -23.41
CA GLY A 242 19.11 16.68 -23.62
C GLY A 242 18.34 17.25 -22.42
N LEU A 243 18.33 16.58 -21.26
CA LEU A 243 17.55 16.98 -20.08
C LEU A 243 18.46 17.53 -18.98
N ASP A 244 18.20 18.74 -18.49
CA ASP A 244 18.99 19.37 -17.43
C ASP A 244 18.34 19.23 -16.05
N VAL A 245 19.07 18.70 -15.07
CA VAL A 245 18.59 18.63 -13.67
C VAL A 245 18.39 20.00 -13.02
N ARG A 246 18.88 21.09 -13.62
CA ARG A 246 18.70 22.46 -13.13
C ARG A 246 17.50 23.17 -13.75
N ASP A 247 16.98 22.65 -14.86
CA ASP A 247 15.70 23.09 -15.41
C ASP A 247 14.57 22.39 -14.67
N THR A 248 13.52 23.14 -14.31
CA THR A 248 12.44 22.62 -13.47
C THR A 248 11.65 21.51 -14.16
N GLU A 249 11.37 21.65 -15.46
CA GLU A 249 10.56 20.68 -16.20
C GLU A 249 11.36 19.41 -16.49
N ASP A 250 12.63 19.57 -16.90
CA ASP A 250 13.51 18.44 -17.18
C ASP A 250 13.92 17.69 -15.90
N ASN A 251 14.15 18.41 -14.80
CA ASN A 251 14.37 17.79 -13.50
C ASN A 251 13.18 16.90 -13.10
N PHE A 252 11.95 17.38 -13.28
CA PHE A 252 10.76 16.58 -13.03
C PHE A 252 10.72 15.32 -13.89
N LYS A 253 10.99 15.43 -15.21
CA LYS A 253 11.03 14.26 -16.12
C LYS A 253 12.06 13.23 -15.67
N LEU A 254 13.28 13.68 -15.36
CA LEU A 254 14.37 12.82 -14.90
C LEU A 254 14.06 12.16 -13.56
N HIS A 255 13.53 12.90 -12.59
CA HIS A 255 13.11 12.37 -11.30
C HIS A 255 12.00 11.33 -11.46
N PHE A 256 10.99 11.63 -12.29
CA PHE A 256 9.92 10.70 -12.60
C PHE A 256 10.45 9.40 -13.24
N ILE A 257 11.42 9.49 -14.15
CA ILE A 257 12.07 8.32 -14.74
C ILE A 257 12.76 7.47 -13.67
N VAL A 258 13.48 8.09 -12.72
CA VAL A 258 14.10 7.37 -11.60
C VAL A 258 13.05 6.68 -10.72
N ILE A 259 11.94 7.36 -10.41
CA ILE A 259 10.82 6.79 -9.66
C ILE A 259 10.23 5.58 -10.40
N ALA A 260 9.97 5.74 -11.71
CA ALA A 260 9.42 4.69 -12.54
C ALA A 260 10.35 3.48 -12.63
N ARG A 261 11.66 3.68 -12.71
CA ARG A 261 12.64 2.59 -12.69
C ARG A 261 12.65 1.83 -11.38
N LYS A 262 12.57 2.53 -10.26
CA LYS A 262 12.46 1.91 -8.94
C LYS A 262 11.23 1.00 -8.82
N ILE A 263 10.09 1.40 -9.40
CA ILE A 263 8.88 0.58 -9.47
C ILE A 263 9.10 -0.65 -10.36
N LEU A 264 9.62 -0.47 -11.58
CA LEU A 264 9.84 -1.57 -12.52
C LEU A 264 10.81 -2.62 -11.95
N GLU A 265 11.89 -2.18 -11.31
CA GLU A 265 12.84 -3.08 -10.62
C GLU A 265 12.22 -3.84 -9.46
N HIS A 266 11.24 -3.25 -8.77
CA HIS A 266 10.47 -3.94 -7.74
C HIS A 266 9.53 -4.98 -8.37
N ASP A 267 8.79 -4.61 -9.41
CA ASP A 267 7.89 -5.52 -10.13
C ASP A 267 8.63 -6.72 -10.76
N GLU A 268 9.80 -6.48 -11.36
CA GLU A 268 10.65 -7.55 -11.90
C GLU A 268 11.12 -8.54 -10.83
N ARG A 269 11.52 -8.04 -9.64
CA ARG A 269 11.86 -8.90 -8.50
C ARG A 269 10.66 -9.74 -8.08
N MET A 270 9.48 -9.12 -8.02
CA MET A 270 8.25 -9.82 -7.66
C MET A 270 7.84 -10.92 -8.64
N ARG A 271 8.11 -10.75 -9.94
CA ARG A 271 7.82 -11.78 -10.95
C ARG A 271 8.82 -12.93 -10.92
N ARG A 272 10.08 -12.69 -10.56
CA ARG A 272 11.12 -13.74 -10.48
C ARG A 272 11.00 -14.63 -9.26
N GLY A 273 10.35 -14.15 -8.19
CA GLY A 273 10.09 -14.92 -6.97
C GLY A 273 8.77 -15.71 -6.96
N ARG A 274 8.02 -15.71 -8.07
CA ARG A 274 6.83 -16.54 -8.30
C ARG A 274 7.19 -17.73 -9.17
#